data_AF-A0A7C6DPH4-F1
#
_entry.id   AF-A0A7C6DPH4-F1
#
_cell.length_a   1.000
_cell.length_b   1.000
_cell.length_c   1.000
_cell.angle_alpha   90.00
_cell.angle_beta   90.00
_cell.angle_gamma   90.00
#
_symmetry.space_group_name_H-M   'P 1'
#
loop_
_entity.id
_entity.type
_entity.pdbx_description
1 polymer ?
#
loop_
_entity_poly.entity_id
_entity_poly.type
_entity_poly.pdbx_seq_one_letter_code
_entity_poly.pdbx_strand_id
1 'polypeptide(L)'
;MRSEAFNHTGRVSELGSIQLGDIIQALCVFLGTMAFLYISQPQEMSGNAVNYTFTASQVGLHDMRLYPPHLMHVPTISFLYNLLAPISSCGPTCAATLHSMLWAGIAIVSVFVMGKRLFGLAGALALATVVLVSHGFWIFATQAEVYAAGVGASMAASCLLLTGRSGTRSTLQLSGIALFWAMATMYHIVNVLLFIPFFIYFLITERRHGFWQWLVTSLIAGGIVAACFIGAYLWSQDAPSFPGFFVWLLEITNRPLTDWGTVRNWTAFAIAQGAWNQIEALALWPPAYSFGLDYPWFQAPLAAIVGAILVVSVAWNVVAIWHKRDHFAERGYFIVLCAVWFLVFTWWDPTVHKFYIHSAVAFLFIVAFVVYDAIRGIRSPLGWRVAVAALVAVIGALGALNSFSIRELARSKGPFVAEAARLVELSPPECRIYSVGQHLGPLRTYFGRQDDYFILRLEREFYNVTSGVQPRNPSRFADEPCTFVMLGWLSPQQFERTMARYMPDQTWEDYVAYVLDAQPTSTGGLSINPVTIVADGDDARYVIIDRRSRISVADAAAAAEPLRRAVEAALARFPEAQQLTPRLVSGVLSVPWTGFETVYNRERLFGYSWGDEARRVVNRHPR
;
A
#
# COMPACT_ATOMS: atom_id res chain seq x y z
N MET A 1 -12.61 50.33 -57.38
CA MET A 1 -14.00 50.04 -57.00
C MET A 1 -14.09 48.62 -56.46
N ARG A 2 -14.74 48.45 -55.28
CA ARG A 2 -14.74 47.32 -54.32
C ARG A 2 -13.44 47.25 -53.48
N SER A 3 -13.26 47.99 -52.38
CA SER A 3 -14.00 48.13 -51.10
C SER A 3 -14.02 46.82 -50.30
N GLU A 4 -13.16 46.70 -49.28
CA GLU A 4 -13.46 46.82 -47.83
C GLU A 4 -14.41 45.70 -47.35
N ALA A 5 -14.12 44.86 -46.36
CA ALA A 5 -13.57 45.18 -45.05
C ALA A 5 -12.85 43.98 -44.38
N PHE A 6 -11.60 44.23 -43.98
CA PHE A 6 -10.94 43.53 -42.89
C PHE A 6 -11.45 44.17 -41.60
N ASN A 7 -12.44 43.56 -40.93
CA ASN A 7 -12.77 43.86 -39.55
C ASN A 7 -13.65 42.75 -38.97
N HIS A 8 -13.04 41.81 -38.27
CA HIS A 8 -13.66 41.23 -37.09
C HIS A 8 -12.61 41.17 -35.98
N THR A 9 -12.46 42.31 -35.31
CA THR A 9 -12.30 42.36 -33.86
C THR A 9 -13.40 41.53 -33.21
N GLY A 10 -13.09 40.27 -32.98
CA GLY A 10 -13.86 39.34 -32.17
C GLY A 10 -13.03 38.88 -30.99
N ARG A 11 -12.49 39.82 -30.19
CA ARG A 11 -12.25 39.57 -28.77
C ARG A 11 -13.61 39.43 -28.11
N VAL A 12 -14.27 38.31 -28.37
CA VAL A 12 -15.34 37.83 -27.51
C VAL A 12 -14.64 37.39 -26.23
N SER A 13 -15.07 37.99 -25.14
CA SER A 13 -14.74 37.62 -23.78
C SER A 13 -15.07 36.14 -23.55
N GLU A 14 -14.14 35.24 -23.87
CA GLU A 14 -14.21 33.86 -23.44
C GLU A 14 -13.89 33.81 -21.94
N LEU A 15 -14.82 34.26 -21.10
CA LEU A 15 -15.24 33.40 -20.00
C LEU A 15 -15.77 32.13 -20.68
N GLY A 16 -14.89 31.23 -21.10
CA GLY A 16 -15.26 29.86 -21.45
C GLY A 16 -15.91 29.26 -20.21
N SER A 17 -17.23 29.42 -20.15
CA SER A 17 -18.11 28.69 -19.27
C SER A 17 -17.73 27.24 -19.41
N ILE A 18 -17.54 26.54 -18.30
CA ILE A 18 -17.56 25.08 -18.32
C ILE A 18 -18.86 24.75 -19.03
N GLN A 19 -18.78 24.20 -20.25
CA GLN A 19 -19.98 23.95 -21.01
C GLN A 19 -20.78 22.91 -20.24
N LEU A 20 -22.10 23.06 -20.19
CA LEU A 20 -22.95 22.07 -19.50
C LEU A 20 -22.65 20.64 -19.99
N GLY A 21 -22.30 20.49 -21.27
CA GLY A 21 -21.84 19.23 -21.85
C GLY A 21 -20.55 18.66 -21.22
N ASP A 22 -19.60 19.49 -20.81
CA ASP A 22 -18.38 19.04 -20.12
C ASP A 22 -18.69 18.50 -18.73
N ILE A 23 -19.60 19.16 -18.00
CA ILE A 23 -20.07 18.72 -16.68
C ILE A 23 -20.81 17.39 -16.82
N ILE A 24 -21.73 17.29 -17.78
CA ILE A 24 -22.48 16.05 -18.04
C ILE A 24 -21.53 14.90 -18.38
N GLN A 25 -20.53 15.12 -19.23
CA GLN A 25 -19.56 14.08 -19.58
C GLN A 25 -18.73 13.64 -18.37
N ALA A 26 -18.22 14.58 -17.57
CA ALA A 26 -17.48 14.25 -16.35
C ALA A 26 -18.36 13.48 -15.35
N LEU A 27 -19.64 13.86 -15.22
CA LEU A 27 -20.60 13.15 -14.38
C LEU A 27 -20.88 11.73 -14.90
N CYS A 28 -21.06 11.54 -16.22
CA CYS A 28 -21.23 10.22 -16.80
C CYS A 28 -20.00 9.33 -16.56
N VAL A 29 -18.79 9.88 -16.71
CA VAL A 29 -17.54 9.15 -16.40
C VAL A 29 -17.48 8.78 -14.91
N PHE A 30 -17.85 9.70 -14.02
CA PHE A 30 -17.91 9.44 -12.58
C PHE A 30 -18.90 8.32 -12.26
N LEU A 31 -20.15 8.42 -12.71
CA LEU A 31 -21.21 7.45 -12.45
C LEU A 31 -20.87 6.08 -13.06
N GLY A 32 -20.34 6.04 -14.28
CA GLY A 32 -19.87 4.82 -14.92
C GLY A 32 -18.73 4.15 -14.14
N THR A 33 -17.78 4.95 -13.63
CA THR A 33 -16.70 4.47 -12.77
C THR A 33 -17.25 3.88 -11.47
N MET A 34 -18.15 4.58 -10.79
CA MET A 34 -18.78 4.10 -9.56
C MET A 34 -19.55 2.80 -9.78
N ALA A 35 -20.34 2.70 -10.85
CA ALA A 35 -21.07 1.49 -11.20
C ALA A 35 -20.12 0.31 -11.47
N PHE A 36 -19.05 0.53 -12.24
CA PHE A 36 -18.03 -0.47 -12.52
C PHE A 36 -17.36 -0.97 -11.24
N LEU A 37 -16.92 -0.06 -10.37
CA LEU A 37 -16.24 -0.41 -9.11
C LEU A 37 -17.20 -1.13 -8.15
N TYR A 38 -18.46 -0.72 -8.08
CA TYR A 38 -19.48 -1.35 -7.25
C TYR A 38 -19.76 -2.80 -7.65
N ILE A 39 -19.90 -3.07 -8.96
CA ILE A 39 -20.12 -4.44 -9.48
C ILE A 39 -18.87 -5.31 -9.28
N SER A 40 -17.70 -4.68 -9.17
CA SER A 40 -16.39 -5.34 -9.09
C SER A 40 -15.86 -5.43 -7.66
N GLN A 41 -16.71 -5.30 -6.64
CA GLN A 41 -16.27 -5.35 -5.24
C GLN A 41 -15.71 -6.73 -4.87
N PRO A 42 -14.51 -6.79 -4.27
CA PRO A 42 -13.98 -8.02 -3.74
C PRO A 42 -14.71 -8.40 -2.44
N GLN A 43 -14.79 -9.69 -2.14
CA GLN A 43 -15.19 -10.18 -0.82
C GLN A 43 -14.00 -10.26 0.13
N GLU A 44 -12.82 -10.59 -0.40
CA GLU A 44 -11.57 -10.60 0.34
C GLU A 44 -10.99 -9.20 0.45
N MET A 45 -10.52 -8.84 1.65
CA MET A 45 -9.89 -7.56 1.92
C MET A 45 -8.42 -7.76 2.30
N SER A 46 -7.55 -6.82 1.90
CA SER A 46 -6.17 -6.81 2.36
C SER A 46 -6.09 -6.67 3.90
N GLY A 47 -5.00 -7.15 4.49
CA GLY A 47 -4.79 -7.00 5.94
C GLY A 47 -4.83 -5.53 6.42
N ASN A 48 -4.30 -4.59 5.63
CA ASN A 48 -4.41 -3.16 5.95
C ASN A 48 -5.85 -2.66 5.89
N ALA A 49 -6.62 -3.05 4.86
CA ALA A 49 -8.03 -2.69 4.73
C ALA A 49 -8.85 -3.16 5.93
N VAL A 50 -8.62 -4.38 6.40
CA VAL A 50 -9.30 -4.90 7.59
C VAL A 50 -8.88 -4.12 8.85
N ASN A 51 -7.59 -3.78 8.98
CA ASN A 51 -7.12 -2.97 10.12
C ASN A 51 -7.68 -1.54 10.12
N TYR A 52 -7.76 -0.87 8.97
CA TYR A 52 -8.36 0.47 8.88
C TYR A 52 -9.85 0.45 9.18
N THR A 53 -10.60 -0.52 8.65
CA THR A 53 -12.04 -0.66 8.90
C THR A 53 -12.34 -0.94 10.37
N PHE A 54 -11.57 -1.83 11.00
CA PHE A 54 -11.68 -2.07 12.44
C PHE A 54 -11.35 -0.82 13.26
N THR A 55 -10.22 -0.17 13.00
CA THR A 55 -9.80 1.02 13.76
C THR A 55 -10.83 2.14 13.62
N ALA A 56 -11.45 2.27 12.45
CA ALA A 56 -12.46 3.28 12.19
C ALA A 56 -13.75 3.07 13.00
N SER A 57 -14.09 1.84 13.36
CA SER A 57 -15.32 1.50 14.11
C SER A 57 -15.19 1.62 15.62
N GLN A 58 -13.96 1.63 16.14
CA GLN A 58 -13.68 1.58 17.58
C GLN A 58 -13.61 2.96 18.20
N VAL A 59 -14.43 3.27 19.21
CA VAL A 59 -14.35 4.51 19.99
C VAL A 59 -13.21 4.40 21.01
N GLY A 60 -12.23 5.32 20.97
CA GLY A 60 -11.16 5.40 21.99
C GLY A 60 -9.80 4.78 21.65
N LEU A 61 -9.64 4.11 20.49
CA LEU A 61 -8.30 3.70 20.02
C LEU A 61 -7.55 4.90 19.42
N HIS A 62 -6.85 5.65 20.27
CA HIS A 62 -6.15 6.88 19.87
C HIS A 62 -4.97 6.62 18.91
N ASP A 63 -4.17 5.57 19.16
CA ASP A 63 -2.87 5.39 18.50
C ASP A 63 -2.95 5.06 16.99
N MET A 64 -3.94 4.27 16.55
CA MET A 64 -4.09 3.94 15.12
C MET A 64 -5.05 4.85 14.37
N ARG A 65 -5.88 5.63 15.08
CA ARG A 65 -6.77 6.63 14.44
C ARG A 65 -6.00 7.79 13.83
N LEU A 66 -4.89 8.18 14.44
CA LEU A 66 -4.05 9.31 14.00
C LEU A 66 -2.65 8.81 13.64
N TYR A 67 -2.57 7.95 12.62
CA TYR A 67 -1.31 7.38 12.16
C TYR A 67 -0.59 8.34 11.20
N PRO A 68 0.56 8.94 11.54
CA PRO A 68 1.16 10.03 10.76
C PRO A 68 1.34 9.74 9.25
N PRO A 69 1.80 8.55 8.82
CA PRO A 69 1.95 8.22 7.40
C PRO A 69 0.65 8.30 6.59
N HIS A 70 -0.52 8.08 7.22
CA HIS A 70 -1.85 8.05 6.61
C HIS A 70 -2.89 8.84 7.42
N LEU A 71 -2.47 9.99 7.95
CA LEU A 71 -3.15 10.76 8.99
C LEU A 71 -4.66 10.93 8.79
N MET A 72 -5.11 11.19 7.56
CA MET A 72 -6.51 11.50 7.27
C MET A 72 -7.38 10.28 6.94
N HIS A 73 -6.79 9.11 6.67
CA HIS A 73 -7.53 7.97 6.12
C HIS A 73 -8.56 7.40 7.10
N VAL A 74 -8.13 6.91 8.26
CA VAL A 74 -9.02 6.34 9.29
C VAL A 74 -10.06 7.37 9.78
N PRO A 75 -9.69 8.63 10.10
CA PRO A 75 -10.68 9.62 10.54
C PRO A 75 -11.77 9.88 9.50
N THR A 76 -11.44 9.89 8.21
CA THR A 76 -12.43 10.09 7.15
C THR A 76 -13.38 8.90 7.05
N ILE A 77 -12.86 7.67 7.18
CA ILE A 77 -13.70 6.47 7.22
C ILE A 77 -14.63 6.51 8.43
N SER A 78 -14.12 6.85 9.63
CA SER A 78 -14.95 6.98 10.83
C SER A 78 -16.04 8.03 10.66
N PHE A 79 -15.71 9.19 10.07
CA PHE A 79 -16.69 10.23 9.78
C PHE A 79 -17.79 9.74 8.83
N LEU A 80 -17.40 9.09 7.73
CA LEU A 80 -18.36 8.56 6.75
C LEU A 80 -19.23 7.45 7.34
N TYR A 81 -18.63 6.55 8.13
CA TYR A 81 -19.37 5.51 8.84
C TYR A 81 -20.41 6.12 9.79
N ASN A 82 -20.02 7.08 10.63
CA ASN A 82 -20.94 7.75 11.55
C ASN A 82 -22.05 8.54 10.84
N LEU A 83 -21.76 9.08 9.65
CA LEU A 83 -22.74 9.77 8.82
C LEU A 83 -23.77 8.79 8.21
N LEU A 84 -23.33 7.59 7.80
CA LEU A 84 -24.16 6.62 7.09
C LEU A 84 -24.90 5.64 8.02
N ALA A 85 -24.35 5.36 9.21
CA ALA A 85 -24.92 4.40 10.16
C ALA A 85 -26.39 4.67 10.53
N PRO A 86 -26.87 5.93 10.68
CA PRO A 86 -28.27 6.19 11.02
C PRO A 86 -29.26 5.95 9.87
N ILE A 87 -28.79 5.97 8.62
CA ILE A 87 -29.66 5.99 7.41
C ILE A 87 -29.46 4.79 6.49
N SER A 88 -28.53 3.89 6.81
CA SER A 88 -28.21 2.73 5.99
C SER A 88 -27.65 1.58 6.83
N SER A 89 -27.70 0.37 6.30
CA SER A 89 -27.02 -0.80 6.88
C SER A 89 -25.50 -0.83 6.58
N CYS A 90 -24.93 0.30 6.14
CA CYS A 90 -23.53 0.40 5.74
C CYS A 90 -22.62 0.34 6.99
N GLY A 91 -22.06 -0.86 7.23
CA GLY A 91 -21.05 -1.04 8.27
C GLY A 91 -19.72 -0.32 7.96
N PRO A 92 -18.73 -0.37 8.89
CA PRO A 92 -17.43 0.30 8.72
C PRO A 92 -16.70 -0.10 7.44
N THR A 93 -16.80 -1.39 7.08
CA THR A 93 -16.29 -1.94 5.83
C THR A 93 -16.90 -1.31 4.60
N CYS A 94 -18.24 -1.20 4.58
CA CYS A 94 -18.96 -0.54 3.49
C CYS A 94 -18.57 0.94 3.37
N ALA A 95 -18.49 1.67 4.48
CA ALA A 95 -18.09 3.07 4.49
C ALA A 95 -16.67 3.26 3.94
N ALA A 96 -15.73 2.41 4.34
CA ALA A 96 -14.35 2.48 3.89
C ALA A 96 -14.17 2.14 2.40
N THR A 97 -14.88 1.14 1.91
CA THR A 97 -14.92 0.81 0.48
C THR A 97 -15.55 1.95 -0.31
N LEU A 98 -16.67 2.53 0.16
CA LEU A 98 -17.31 3.68 -0.48
C LEU A 98 -16.38 4.89 -0.54
N HIS A 99 -15.66 5.19 0.54
CA HIS A 99 -14.63 6.25 0.58
C HIS A 99 -13.59 6.05 -0.52
N SER A 100 -13.06 4.85 -0.66
CA SER A 100 -12.03 4.53 -1.66
C SER A 100 -12.57 4.63 -3.09
N MET A 101 -13.81 4.18 -3.33
CA MET A 101 -14.50 4.30 -4.61
C MET A 101 -14.75 5.77 -4.99
N LEU A 102 -15.20 6.61 -4.05
CA LEU A 102 -15.43 8.03 -4.29
C LEU A 102 -14.14 8.72 -4.74
N TRP A 103 -13.02 8.45 -4.06
CA TRP A 103 -11.72 8.99 -4.46
C TRP A 103 -11.21 8.43 -5.78
N ALA A 104 -11.44 7.15 -6.06
CA ALA A 104 -11.14 6.57 -7.36
C ALA A 104 -11.95 7.26 -8.47
N GLY A 105 -13.23 7.54 -8.25
CA GLY A 105 -14.06 8.33 -9.15
C GLY A 105 -13.48 9.72 -9.40
N ILE A 106 -13.04 10.41 -8.35
CA ILE A 106 -12.35 11.72 -8.46
C ILE A 106 -11.06 11.59 -9.28
N ALA A 107 -10.27 10.54 -9.07
CA ALA A 107 -9.05 10.30 -9.83
C ALA A 107 -9.36 10.11 -11.32
N ILE A 108 -10.33 9.25 -11.67
CA ILE A 108 -10.70 8.96 -13.06
C ILE A 108 -11.28 10.19 -13.75
N VAL A 109 -12.14 10.97 -13.08
CA VAL A 109 -12.65 12.24 -13.62
C VAL A 109 -11.52 13.23 -13.84
N SER A 110 -10.57 13.32 -12.91
CA SER A 110 -9.40 14.19 -13.05
C SER A 110 -8.54 13.80 -14.25
N VAL A 111 -8.27 12.50 -14.41
CA VAL A 111 -7.57 11.94 -15.58
C VAL A 111 -8.32 12.23 -16.87
N PHE A 112 -9.64 12.04 -16.88
CA PHE A 112 -10.49 12.32 -18.04
C PHE A 112 -10.45 13.80 -18.43
N VAL A 113 -10.60 14.72 -17.47
CA VAL A 113 -10.59 16.17 -17.76
C VAL A 113 -9.23 16.62 -18.29
N MET A 114 -8.12 16.17 -17.66
CA MET A 114 -6.77 16.43 -18.18
C MET A 114 -6.59 15.83 -19.57
N GLY A 115 -6.99 14.57 -19.77
CA GLY A 115 -6.91 13.88 -21.04
C GLY A 115 -7.75 14.54 -22.14
N LYS A 116 -8.90 15.12 -21.80
CA LYS A 116 -9.76 15.81 -22.77
C LYS A 116 -9.09 17.07 -23.30
N ARG A 117 -8.41 17.82 -22.42
CA ARG A 117 -7.60 18.99 -22.80
C ARG A 117 -6.39 18.60 -23.66
N LEU A 118 -5.71 17.49 -23.33
CA LEU A 118 -4.44 17.11 -23.96
C LEU A 118 -4.62 16.28 -25.24
N PHE A 119 -5.60 15.38 -25.27
CA PHE A 119 -5.73 14.32 -26.28
C PHE A 119 -7.11 14.30 -26.96
N GLY A 120 -8.02 15.20 -26.59
CA GLY A 120 -9.41 15.19 -27.05
C GLY A 120 -10.24 14.09 -26.38
N LEU A 121 -11.55 14.04 -26.70
CA LEU A 121 -12.51 13.17 -26.01
C LEU A 121 -12.17 11.67 -26.09
N ALA A 122 -11.80 11.17 -27.28
CA ALA A 122 -11.49 9.76 -27.46
C ALA A 122 -10.23 9.34 -26.68
N GLY A 123 -9.17 10.17 -26.72
CA GLY A 123 -7.95 9.94 -25.94
C GLY A 123 -8.19 10.02 -24.44
N ALA A 124 -9.06 10.95 -24.00
CA ALA A 124 -9.47 11.06 -22.60
C ALA A 124 -10.19 9.82 -22.09
N LEU A 125 -11.16 9.31 -22.85
CA LEU A 125 -11.88 8.09 -22.51
C LEU A 125 -10.93 6.89 -22.48
N ALA A 126 -10.09 6.73 -23.50
CA ALA A 126 -9.11 5.65 -23.54
C ALA A 126 -8.17 5.67 -22.32
N LEU A 127 -7.58 6.84 -22.00
CA LEU A 127 -6.68 6.97 -20.86
C LEU A 127 -7.40 6.71 -19.53
N ALA A 128 -8.58 7.29 -19.34
CA ALA A 128 -9.41 7.09 -18.15
C ALA A 128 -9.77 5.60 -17.97
N THR A 129 -10.16 4.92 -19.05
CA THR A 129 -10.45 3.48 -19.02
C THR A 129 -9.21 2.65 -18.71
N VAL A 130 -8.05 2.94 -19.32
CA VAL A 130 -6.79 2.22 -19.01
C VAL A 130 -6.42 2.36 -17.54
N VAL A 131 -6.53 3.56 -16.96
CA VAL A 131 -6.29 3.76 -15.52
C VAL A 131 -7.28 2.94 -14.70
N LEU A 132 -8.57 3.01 -15.02
CA LEU A 132 -9.63 2.30 -14.28
C LEU A 132 -9.43 0.78 -14.28
N VAL A 133 -9.03 0.20 -15.42
CA VAL A 133 -8.83 -1.26 -15.55
C VAL A 133 -7.41 -1.70 -15.23
N SER A 134 -6.52 -0.77 -14.85
CA SER A 134 -5.18 -1.13 -14.40
C SER A 134 -5.24 -1.88 -13.08
N HIS A 135 -4.40 -2.91 -12.93
CA HIS A 135 -4.50 -3.90 -11.86
C HIS A 135 -4.51 -3.26 -10.46
N GLY A 136 -3.45 -2.52 -10.13
CA GLY A 136 -3.30 -1.90 -8.83
C GLY A 136 -4.40 -0.88 -8.59
N PHE A 137 -4.70 -0.01 -9.56
CA PHE A 137 -5.76 0.97 -9.35
C PHE A 137 -7.13 0.32 -9.11
N TRP A 138 -7.50 -0.70 -9.89
CA TRP A 138 -8.79 -1.38 -9.76
C TRP A 138 -8.94 -2.08 -8.39
N ILE A 139 -7.93 -2.86 -7.97
CA ILE A 139 -7.96 -3.57 -6.68
C ILE A 139 -8.07 -2.59 -5.52
N PHE A 140 -7.27 -1.51 -5.53
CA PHE A 140 -7.23 -0.58 -4.40
C PHE A 140 -8.36 0.45 -4.42
N ALA A 141 -9.02 0.67 -5.56
CA ALA A 141 -10.24 1.47 -5.64
C ALA A 141 -11.44 0.79 -4.99
N THR A 142 -11.42 -0.55 -4.85
CA THR A 142 -12.51 -1.34 -4.26
C THR A 142 -12.21 -1.84 -2.84
N GLN A 143 -11.05 -1.48 -2.28
CA GLN A 143 -10.63 -1.85 -0.94
C GLN A 143 -10.46 -0.62 -0.05
N ALA A 144 -10.57 -0.81 1.26
CA ALA A 144 -10.38 0.23 2.27
C ALA A 144 -8.89 0.60 2.43
N GLU A 145 -8.28 1.17 1.39
CA GLU A 145 -6.85 1.43 1.33
C GLU A 145 -6.54 2.89 1.00
N VAL A 146 -5.38 3.35 1.48
CA VAL A 146 -4.97 4.76 1.40
C VAL A 146 -4.62 5.21 -0.02
N TYR A 147 -4.24 4.27 -0.88
CA TYR A 147 -3.60 4.57 -2.17
C TYR A 147 -4.56 5.21 -3.16
N ALA A 148 -5.79 4.73 -3.28
CA ALA A 148 -6.80 5.32 -4.16
C ALA A 148 -7.13 6.76 -3.74
N ALA A 149 -7.22 7.01 -2.43
CA ALA A 149 -7.44 8.35 -1.87
C ALA A 149 -6.27 9.31 -2.15
N GLY A 150 -5.03 8.84 -1.94
CA GLY A 150 -3.82 9.60 -2.27
C GLY A 150 -3.72 9.94 -3.77
N VAL A 151 -4.02 8.98 -4.64
CA VAL A 151 -4.06 9.18 -6.10
C VAL A 151 -5.18 10.13 -6.50
N GLY A 152 -6.39 9.97 -5.96
CA GLY A 152 -7.51 10.86 -6.25
C GLY A 152 -7.23 12.31 -5.87
N ALA A 153 -6.69 12.56 -4.68
CA ALA A 153 -6.33 13.90 -4.24
C ALA A 153 -5.17 14.51 -5.06
N SER A 154 -4.12 13.73 -5.36
CA SER A 154 -3.00 14.21 -6.18
C SER A 154 -3.41 14.46 -7.64
N MET A 155 -4.28 13.64 -8.22
CA MET A 155 -4.83 13.86 -9.56
C MET A 155 -5.81 15.04 -9.61
N ALA A 156 -6.60 15.28 -8.56
CA ALA A 156 -7.42 16.49 -8.47
C ALA A 156 -6.56 17.76 -8.41
N ALA A 157 -5.50 17.76 -7.59
CA ALA A 157 -4.54 18.87 -7.54
C ALA A 157 -3.84 19.08 -8.91
N SER A 158 -3.41 17.99 -9.55
CA SER A 158 -2.82 18.01 -10.90
C SER A 158 -3.80 18.54 -11.94
N CYS A 159 -5.07 18.11 -11.88
CA CYS A 159 -6.11 18.54 -12.81
C CYS A 159 -6.35 20.04 -12.69
N LEU A 160 -6.49 20.57 -11.48
CA LEU A 160 -6.58 22.02 -11.26
C LEU A 160 -5.33 22.76 -11.77
N LEU A 161 -4.14 22.22 -11.55
CA LEU A 161 -2.89 22.83 -12.02
C LEU A 161 -2.80 22.90 -13.55
N LEU A 162 -3.12 21.78 -14.21
CA LEU A 162 -2.96 21.56 -15.65
C LEU A 162 -4.13 22.09 -16.47
N THR A 163 -5.32 22.28 -15.91
CA THR A 163 -6.49 22.82 -16.64
C THR A 163 -6.61 24.34 -16.54
N GLY A 164 -5.83 24.97 -15.66
CA GLY A 164 -5.70 26.44 -15.60
C GLY A 164 -5.28 27.04 -16.93
N ARG A 165 -5.84 28.22 -17.24
CA ARG A 165 -5.47 28.99 -18.43
C ARG A 165 -4.07 29.56 -18.27
N SER A 166 -3.36 29.73 -19.39
CA SER A 166 -2.10 30.46 -19.42
C SER A 166 -2.36 31.94 -19.10
N GLY A 167 -1.88 32.39 -17.94
CA GLY A 167 -2.22 33.70 -17.36
C GLY A 167 -2.69 33.51 -15.92
N THR A 168 -2.33 34.46 -15.04
CA THR A 168 -2.44 34.38 -13.57
C THR A 168 -3.61 33.51 -13.08
N ARG A 169 -3.29 32.37 -12.45
CA ARG A 169 -4.31 31.49 -11.85
C ARG A 169 -5.09 32.26 -10.80
N SER A 170 -6.39 32.01 -10.70
CA SER A 170 -7.22 32.67 -9.68
C SER A 170 -6.85 32.21 -8.27
N THR A 171 -7.08 33.05 -7.27
CA THR A 171 -6.88 32.68 -5.86
C THR A 171 -7.67 31.43 -5.49
N LEU A 172 -8.90 31.28 -5.98
CA LEU A 172 -9.73 30.09 -5.76
C LEU A 172 -9.05 28.82 -6.30
N GLN A 173 -8.45 28.90 -7.49
CA GLN A 173 -7.74 27.77 -8.10
C GLN A 173 -6.47 27.42 -7.32
N LEU A 174 -5.68 28.42 -6.90
CA LEU A 174 -4.47 28.20 -6.10
C LEU A 174 -4.81 27.59 -4.73
N SER A 175 -5.89 28.04 -4.09
CA SER A 175 -6.41 27.46 -2.84
C SER A 175 -6.89 26.02 -3.04
N GLY A 176 -7.58 25.74 -4.15
CA GLY A 176 -7.99 24.37 -4.50
C GLY A 176 -6.81 23.43 -4.70
N ILE A 177 -5.77 23.87 -5.42
CA ILE A 177 -4.52 23.11 -5.59
C ILE A 177 -3.88 22.85 -4.22
N ALA A 178 -3.77 23.87 -3.37
CA ALA A 178 -3.18 23.73 -2.03
C ALA A 178 -3.96 22.75 -1.15
N LEU A 179 -5.29 22.82 -1.16
CA LEU A 179 -6.16 21.95 -0.38
C LEU A 179 -6.01 20.48 -0.81
N PHE A 180 -6.15 20.19 -2.11
CA PHE A 180 -6.03 18.82 -2.60
C PHE A 180 -4.62 18.26 -2.45
N TRP A 181 -3.59 19.10 -2.53
CA TRP A 181 -2.23 18.69 -2.23
C TRP A 181 -2.03 18.37 -0.74
N ALA A 182 -2.55 19.21 0.17
CA ALA A 182 -2.53 18.92 1.60
C ALA A 182 -3.26 17.61 1.90
N MET A 183 -4.44 17.39 1.33
CA MET A 183 -5.18 16.14 1.45
C MET A 183 -4.41 14.93 0.91
N ALA A 184 -3.76 15.05 -0.26
CA ALA A 184 -2.93 13.98 -0.81
C ALA A 184 -1.79 13.61 0.12
N THR A 185 -1.16 14.60 0.76
CA THR A 185 -0.08 14.42 1.74
C THR A 185 -0.58 13.76 3.02
N MET A 186 -1.76 14.14 3.51
CA MET A 186 -2.35 13.53 4.70
C MET A 186 -2.94 12.14 4.46
N TYR A 187 -3.30 11.78 3.22
CA TYR A 187 -3.62 10.40 2.87
C TYR A 187 -2.37 9.53 2.75
N HIS A 188 -1.30 10.08 2.18
CA HIS A 188 -0.01 9.38 2.10
C HIS A 188 1.14 10.39 2.10
N ILE A 189 2.00 10.33 3.13
CA ILE A 189 3.01 11.35 3.42
C ILE A 189 3.97 11.65 2.25
N VAL A 190 4.27 10.65 1.40
CA VAL A 190 5.12 10.82 0.21
C VAL A 190 4.61 11.86 -0.78
N ASN A 191 3.31 12.19 -0.77
CA ASN A 191 2.73 13.22 -1.63
C ASN A 191 3.16 14.63 -1.23
N VAL A 192 3.89 14.81 -0.11
CA VAL A 192 4.64 16.03 0.16
C VAL A 192 5.57 16.38 -1.02
N LEU A 193 6.12 15.36 -1.70
CA LEU A 193 7.05 15.51 -2.83
C LEU A 193 6.41 16.07 -4.12
N LEU A 194 5.09 16.26 -4.17
CA LEU A 194 4.42 16.97 -5.26
C LEU A 194 4.95 18.40 -5.44
N PHE A 195 5.63 18.97 -4.43
CA PHE A 195 6.29 20.27 -4.56
C PHE A 195 7.27 20.31 -5.75
N ILE A 196 7.92 19.20 -6.09
CA ILE A 196 8.93 19.11 -7.16
C ILE A 196 8.29 19.23 -8.56
N PRO A 197 7.36 18.35 -8.99
CA PRO A 197 6.72 18.48 -10.29
C PRO A 197 5.89 19.78 -10.38
N PHE A 198 5.30 20.26 -9.28
CA PHE A 198 4.58 21.53 -9.25
C PHE A 198 5.51 22.70 -9.50
N PHE A 199 6.65 22.77 -8.79
CA PHE A 199 7.67 23.80 -8.97
C PHE A 199 8.11 23.90 -10.43
N ILE A 200 8.46 22.76 -11.03
CA ILE A 200 8.92 22.69 -12.42
C ILE A 200 7.83 23.18 -13.36
N TYR A 201 6.58 22.73 -13.19
CA TYR A 201 5.50 23.14 -14.06
C TYR A 201 5.19 24.64 -13.97
N PHE A 202 5.00 25.17 -12.75
CA PHE A 202 4.78 26.60 -12.52
C PHE A 202 5.91 27.45 -13.14
N LEU A 203 7.17 27.05 -12.94
CA LEU A 203 8.33 27.76 -13.46
C LEU A 203 8.37 27.75 -14.99
N ILE A 204 8.10 26.60 -15.62
CA ILE A 204 8.10 26.46 -17.08
C ILE A 204 6.98 27.29 -17.70
N THR A 205 5.76 27.25 -17.14
CA THR A 205 4.60 27.91 -17.75
C THR A 205 4.54 29.42 -17.47
N GLU A 206 5.00 29.88 -16.29
CA GLU A 206 4.77 31.25 -15.82
C GLU A 206 6.02 31.96 -15.27
N ARG A 207 7.20 31.33 -15.35
CA ARG A 207 8.50 31.92 -14.95
C ARG A 207 8.47 32.49 -13.53
N ARG A 208 8.86 33.76 -13.36
CA ARG A 208 8.93 34.44 -12.05
C ARG A 208 7.57 34.54 -11.37
N HIS A 209 6.48 34.73 -12.12
CA HIS A 209 5.15 34.76 -11.53
C HIS A 209 4.72 33.36 -11.05
N GLY A 210 5.05 32.33 -11.85
CA GLY A 210 4.86 30.93 -11.47
C GLY A 210 5.60 30.56 -10.18
N PHE A 211 6.84 31.05 -10.00
CA PHE A 211 7.58 30.85 -8.74
C PHE A 211 6.80 31.35 -7.52
N TRP A 212 6.23 32.56 -7.58
CA TRP A 212 5.46 33.11 -6.47
C TRP A 212 4.13 32.37 -6.24
N GLN A 213 3.43 31.98 -7.31
CA GLN A 213 2.23 31.15 -7.17
C GLN A 213 2.56 29.80 -6.52
N TRP A 214 3.61 29.13 -6.97
CA TRP A 214 4.10 27.89 -6.38
C TRP A 214 4.45 28.07 -4.91
N LEU A 215 5.19 29.13 -4.55
CA LEU A 215 5.60 29.40 -3.18
C LEU A 215 4.38 29.59 -2.28
N VAL A 216 3.42 30.44 -2.68
CA VAL A 216 2.19 30.69 -1.91
C VAL A 216 1.37 29.40 -1.76
N THR A 217 1.15 28.67 -2.85
CA THR A 217 0.43 27.39 -2.81
C THR A 217 1.12 26.37 -1.90
N SER A 218 2.47 26.30 -1.94
CA SER A 218 3.26 25.39 -1.10
C SER A 218 3.20 25.78 0.37
N LEU A 219 3.26 27.08 0.69
CA LEU A 219 3.13 27.56 2.07
C LEU A 219 1.74 27.29 2.64
N ILE A 220 0.68 27.46 1.85
CA ILE A 220 -0.69 27.14 2.29
C ILE A 220 -0.83 25.62 2.50
N ALA A 221 -0.43 24.81 1.53
CA ALA A 221 -0.51 23.35 1.64
C ALA A 221 0.32 22.83 2.83
N GLY A 222 1.57 23.29 2.94
CA GLY A 222 2.47 22.95 4.04
C GLY A 222 1.97 23.43 5.40
N GLY A 223 1.35 24.61 5.47
CA GLY A 223 0.73 25.13 6.68
C GLY A 223 -0.46 24.28 7.14
N ILE A 224 -1.33 23.85 6.23
CA ILE A 224 -2.45 22.94 6.52
C ILE A 224 -1.91 21.59 7.04
N VAL A 225 -0.95 20.99 6.33
CA VAL A 225 -0.34 19.72 6.73
C VAL A 225 0.31 19.85 8.10
N ALA A 226 1.14 20.87 8.32
CA ALA A 226 1.81 21.10 9.60
C ALA A 226 0.79 21.29 10.73
N ALA A 227 -0.26 22.09 10.54
CA ALA A 227 -1.30 22.29 11.54
C ALA A 227 -2.02 20.97 11.90
N CYS A 228 -2.37 20.15 10.92
CA CYS A 228 -3.01 18.86 11.15
C CYS A 228 -2.09 17.86 11.85
N PHE A 229 -0.83 17.75 11.45
CA PHE A 229 0.14 16.84 12.09
C PHE A 229 0.48 17.27 13.51
N ILE A 230 0.70 18.58 13.75
CA ILE A 230 0.93 19.11 15.09
C ILE A 230 -0.31 18.89 15.95
N GLY A 231 -1.51 19.23 15.45
CA GLY A 231 -2.76 19.00 16.17
C GLY A 231 -2.98 17.52 16.53
N ALA A 232 -2.70 16.61 15.61
CA ALA A 232 -2.79 15.17 15.85
C ALA A 232 -1.76 14.66 16.86
N TYR A 233 -0.54 15.18 16.83
CA TYR A 233 0.47 14.86 17.83
C TYR A 233 0.08 15.34 19.23
N LEU A 234 -0.37 16.61 19.34
CA LEU A 234 -0.84 17.17 20.60
C LEU A 234 -2.07 16.44 21.16
N TRP A 235 -2.91 15.89 20.29
CA TRP A 235 -4.07 15.09 20.69
C TRP A 235 -3.72 13.66 21.12
N SER A 236 -2.66 13.08 20.56
CA SER A 236 -2.29 11.67 20.78
C SER A 236 -1.28 11.44 21.90
N GLN A 237 -0.66 12.49 22.45
CA GLN A 237 0.37 12.36 23.47
C GLN A 237 -0.02 13.05 24.78
N ASP A 238 0.10 12.32 25.89
CA ASP A 238 -0.18 12.86 27.23
C ASP A 238 0.87 13.89 27.69
N ALA A 239 2.12 13.76 27.21
CA ALA A 239 3.22 14.68 27.48
C ALA A 239 3.94 15.08 26.17
N PRO A 240 3.38 16.01 25.38
CA PRO A 240 3.97 16.42 24.11
C PRO A 240 5.34 17.08 24.31
N SER A 241 6.29 16.75 23.44
CA SER A 241 7.60 17.40 23.40
C SER A 241 8.07 17.60 21.97
N PHE A 242 8.93 18.59 21.76
CA PHE A 242 9.46 18.86 20.41
C PHE A 242 10.24 17.66 19.83
N PRO A 243 11.16 16.99 20.56
CA PRO A 243 11.80 15.77 20.05
C PRO A 243 10.80 14.62 19.85
N GLY A 244 9.82 14.50 20.75
CA GLY A 244 8.78 13.48 20.66
C GLY A 244 7.92 13.60 19.39
N PHE A 245 7.70 14.81 18.89
CA PHE A 245 6.99 15.04 17.62
C PHE A 245 7.70 14.35 16.45
N PHE A 246 9.02 14.48 16.34
CA PHE A 246 9.77 13.85 15.25
C PHE A 246 9.83 12.33 15.41
N VAL A 247 9.92 11.82 16.64
CA VAL A 247 9.86 10.38 16.90
C VAL A 247 8.51 9.80 16.47
N TRP A 248 7.42 10.50 16.78
CA TRP A 248 6.05 10.13 16.38
C TRP A 248 5.86 10.23 14.86
N LEU A 249 6.29 11.33 14.24
CA LEU A 249 6.20 11.55 12.80
C LEU A 249 6.96 10.47 12.01
N LEU A 250 8.13 10.05 12.51
CA LEU A 250 9.02 9.08 11.89
C LEU A 250 8.88 7.67 12.49
N GLU A 251 7.74 7.36 13.12
CA GLU A 251 7.57 6.10 13.84
C GLU A 251 7.82 4.87 12.94
N ILE A 252 7.47 4.93 11.64
CA ILE A 252 7.75 3.82 10.70
C ILE A 252 9.25 3.61 10.50
N THR A 253 10.03 4.68 10.28
CA THR A 253 11.46 4.57 10.00
C THR A 253 12.29 4.29 11.25
N ASN A 254 11.71 4.55 12.43
CA ASN A 254 12.31 4.25 13.73
C ASN A 254 11.95 2.84 14.25
N ARG A 255 11.41 1.96 13.40
CA ARG A 255 11.22 0.55 13.76
C ARG A 255 12.55 -0.18 13.55
N PRO A 256 13.22 -0.67 14.63
CA PRO A 256 14.28 -1.64 14.42
C PRO A 256 13.69 -2.86 13.68
N LEU A 257 14.54 -3.60 12.97
CA LEU A 257 14.21 -4.82 12.24
C LEU A 257 13.58 -4.65 10.82
N THR A 258 13.50 -3.44 10.24
CA THR A 258 13.12 -3.23 8.82
C THR A 258 14.26 -2.64 7.99
N ASP A 259 14.42 -3.08 6.73
CA ASP A 259 15.39 -2.49 5.76
C ASP A 259 14.76 -1.31 4.96
N TRP A 260 13.62 -0.80 5.42
CA TRP A 260 12.84 0.25 4.74
C TRP A 260 13.57 1.60 4.73
N GLY A 261 13.53 2.30 3.59
CA GLY A 261 14.13 3.64 3.47
C GLY A 261 15.65 3.66 3.69
N THR A 262 16.32 2.52 3.50
CA THR A 262 17.79 2.44 3.63
C THR A 262 18.48 2.61 2.28
N VAL A 263 19.75 3.02 2.29
CA VAL A 263 20.56 3.14 1.07
C VAL A 263 20.77 1.80 0.34
N ARG A 264 20.51 0.67 1.03
CA ARG A 264 20.57 -0.69 0.44
C ARG A 264 19.54 -0.91 -0.66
N ASN A 265 18.48 -0.10 -0.68
CA ASN A 265 17.46 -0.14 -1.72
C ASN A 265 17.88 0.57 -3.02
N TRP A 266 19.10 1.12 -3.09
CA TRP A 266 19.69 1.69 -4.31
C TRP A 266 20.66 0.73 -5.01
N THR A 267 20.20 -0.49 -5.27
CA THR A 267 20.93 -1.48 -6.07
C THR A 267 20.29 -1.66 -7.44
N ALA A 268 21.04 -2.16 -8.43
CA ALA A 268 20.49 -2.50 -9.74
C ALA A 268 19.33 -3.50 -9.64
N PHE A 269 19.41 -4.44 -8.69
CA PHE A 269 18.33 -5.38 -8.38
C PHE A 269 17.07 -4.67 -7.88
N ALA A 270 17.20 -3.75 -6.91
CA ALA A 270 16.07 -3.00 -6.38
C ALA A 270 15.39 -2.13 -7.45
N ILE A 271 16.17 -1.49 -8.33
CA ILE A 271 15.64 -0.72 -9.46
C ILE A 271 14.89 -1.63 -10.45
N ALA A 272 15.46 -2.79 -10.79
CA ALA A 272 14.80 -3.77 -11.66
C ALA A 272 13.50 -4.31 -11.03
N GLN A 273 13.51 -4.56 -9.72
CA GLN A 273 12.34 -5.00 -8.97
C GLN A 273 11.26 -3.90 -8.91
N GLY A 274 11.64 -2.64 -8.71
CA GLY A 274 10.73 -1.51 -8.78
C GLY A 274 10.12 -1.33 -10.17
N ALA A 275 10.92 -1.51 -11.23
CA ALA A 275 10.43 -1.51 -12.60
C ALA A 275 9.44 -2.66 -12.85
N TRP A 276 9.72 -3.86 -12.35
CA TRP A 276 8.77 -4.98 -12.41
C TRP A 276 7.46 -4.68 -11.68
N ASN A 277 7.56 -4.12 -10.48
CA ASN A 277 6.42 -3.77 -9.66
C ASN A 277 5.57 -2.63 -10.27
N GLN A 278 6.20 -1.72 -11.03
CA GLN A 278 5.49 -0.74 -11.85
C GLN A 278 4.62 -1.41 -12.93
N ILE A 279 5.06 -2.54 -13.47
CA ILE A 279 4.31 -3.34 -14.45
C ILE A 279 3.15 -4.04 -13.75
N GLU A 280 3.41 -4.71 -12.62
CA GLU A 280 2.37 -5.37 -11.82
C GLU A 280 1.27 -4.39 -11.36
N ALA A 281 1.64 -3.13 -11.08
CA ALA A 281 0.67 -2.08 -10.75
C ALA A 281 -0.26 -1.73 -11.93
N LEU A 282 0.20 -1.90 -13.17
CA LEU A 282 -0.65 -1.73 -14.36
C LEU A 282 -1.45 -2.99 -14.64
N ALA A 283 -0.85 -4.16 -14.43
CA ALA A 283 -1.25 -5.32 -15.18
C ALA A 283 -0.69 -6.62 -14.55
N LEU A 284 -1.56 -7.51 -14.07
CA LEU A 284 -1.15 -8.74 -13.35
C LEU A 284 -1.31 -10.00 -14.18
N TRP A 285 -0.21 -10.70 -14.45
CA TRP A 285 -0.17 -11.77 -15.46
C TRP A 285 -0.56 -13.15 -14.87
N PRO A 286 -1.73 -13.71 -15.24
CA PRO A 286 -2.28 -14.93 -14.64
C PRO A 286 -1.39 -16.20 -14.63
N PRO A 287 -0.56 -16.51 -15.66
CA PRO A 287 0.10 -17.82 -15.73
C PRO A 287 1.15 -18.10 -14.66
N ALA A 288 1.69 -17.07 -14.01
CA ALA A 288 2.63 -17.26 -12.89
C ALA A 288 1.92 -17.72 -11.60
N TYR A 289 0.61 -17.47 -11.48
CA TYR A 289 -0.15 -17.58 -10.23
C TYR A 289 -0.93 -18.89 -10.11
N SER A 290 -1.55 -19.35 -11.19
CA SER A 290 -2.50 -20.48 -11.14
C SER A 290 -1.85 -21.86 -11.28
N PHE A 291 -0.58 -21.93 -11.67
CA PHE A 291 0.07 -23.20 -12.03
C PHE A 291 1.37 -23.47 -11.25
N GLY A 292 1.72 -22.65 -10.25
CA GLY A 292 3.00 -22.81 -9.53
C GLY A 292 4.23 -22.63 -10.43
N LEU A 293 4.07 -21.94 -11.56
CA LEU A 293 5.10 -21.77 -12.58
C LEU A 293 5.86 -20.46 -12.37
N ASP A 294 6.75 -20.43 -11.37
CA ASP A 294 7.85 -19.47 -11.35
C ASP A 294 8.84 -19.89 -12.46
N TYR A 295 8.53 -19.53 -13.70
CA TYR A 295 9.41 -19.74 -14.85
C TYR A 295 10.12 -18.42 -15.20
N PRO A 296 11.40 -18.25 -14.82
CA PRO A 296 12.20 -17.08 -15.15
C PRO A 296 12.23 -16.79 -16.67
N TRP A 297 12.13 -17.83 -17.50
CA TRP A 297 12.17 -17.73 -18.95
C TRP A 297 10.91 -17.10 -19.57
N PHE A 298 9.76 -17.06 -18.87
CA PHE A 298 8.56 -16.36 -19.32
C PHE A 298 8.50 -14.92 -18.77
N GLN A 299 8.93 -14.74 -17.52
CA GLN A 299 8.91 -13.43 -16.85
C GLN A 299 9.98 -12.48 -17.40
N ALA A 300 11.20 -12.96 -17.70
CA ALA A 300 12.30 -12.11 -18.14
C ALA A 300 12.09 -11.44 -19.51
N PRO A 301 11.62 -12.11 -20.58
CA PRO A 301 11.37 -11.47 -21.87
C PRO A 301 10.26 -10.42 -21.79
N LEU A 302 9.23 -10.70 -20.99
CA LEU A 302 8.13 -9.77 -20.78
C LEU A 302 8.57 -8.55 -19.96
N ALA A 303 9.32 -8.75 -18.87
CA ALA A 303 9.93 -7.68 -18.10
C ALA A 303 10.80 -6.79 -19.00
N ALA A 304 11.55 -7.40 -19.92
CA ALA A 304 12.36 -6.70 -20.90
C ALA A 304 11.50 -5.90 -21.90
N ILE A 305 10.40 -6.46 -22.41
CA ILE A 305 9.48 -5.76 -23.32
C ILE A 305 8.87 -4.54 -22.63
N VAL A 306 8.33 -4.70 -21.42
CA VAL A 306 7.68 -3.58 -20.74
C VAL A 306 8.69 -2.57 -20.21
N GLY A 307 9.85 -3.03 -19.72
CA GLY A 307 10.99 -2.17 -19.41
C GLY A 307 11.45 -1.36 -20.64
N ALA A 308 11.47 -1.97 -21.82
CA ALA A 308 11.75 -1.27 -23.07
C ALA A 308 10.65 -0.25 -23.40
N ILE A 309 9.35 -0.57 -23.23
CA ILE A 309 8.26 0.39 -23.40
C ILE A 309 8.43 1.58 -22.47
N LEU A 310 8.77 1.35 -21.20
CA LEU A 310 9.03 2.40 -20.21
C LEU A 310 10.18 3.30 -20.66
N VAL A 311 11.33 2.73 -20.97
CA VAL A 311 12.53 3.47 -21.39
C VAL A 311 12.29 4.24 -22.69
N VAL A 312 11.69 3.59 -23.69
CA VAL A 312 11.38 4.22 -24.99
C VAL A 312 10.38 5.35 -24.81
N SER A 313 9.35 5.18 -23.97
CA SER A 313 8.34 6.21 -23.75
C SER A 313 8.92 7.44 -23.03
N VAL A 314 9.79 7.23 -22.04
CA VAL A 314 10.49 8.32 -21.37
C VAL A 314 11.44 9.01 -22.36
N ALA A 315 12.27 8.26 -23.08
CA ALA A 315 13.22 8.81 -24.06
C ALA A 315 12.50 9.61 -25.16
N TRP A 316 11.39 9.11 -25.70
CA TRP A 316 10.57 9.80 -26.68
C TRP A 316 10.08 11.15 -26.16
N ASN A 317 9.55 11.18 -24.93
CA ASN A 317 9.04 12.42 -24.34
C ASN A 317 10.17 13.39 -23.99
N VAL A 318 11.35 12.93 -23.56
CA VAL A 318 12.53 13.78 -23.37
C VAL A 318 12.94 14.45 -24.68
N VAL A 319 13.01 13.69 -25.78
CA VAL A 319 13.30 14.23 -27.12
C VAL A 319 12.22 15.22 -27.56
N ALA A 320 10.93 14.92 -27.32
CA ALA A 320 9.82 15.82 -27.62
C ALA A 320 9.91 17.14 -26.83
N ILE A 321 10.30 17.09 -25.55
CA ILE A 321 10.54 18.27 -24.71
C ILE A 321 11.73 19.09 -25.24
N TRP A 322 12.84 18.43 -25.57
CA TRP A 322 14.02 19.07 -26.14
C TRP A 322 13.69 19.86 -27.41
N HIS A 323 12.87 19.27 -28.28
CA HIS A 323 12.38 19.91 -29.50
C HIS A 323 11.16 20.82 -29.30
N LYS A 324 10.72 21.08 -28.06
CA LYS A 324 9.57 21.91 -27.72
C LYS A 324 8.31 21.56 -28.50
N ARG A 325 8.04 20.26 -28.68
CA ARG A 325 6.80 19.78 -29.30
C ARG A 325 5.58 20.10 -28.43
N ASP A 326 4.39 19.87 -28.97
CA ASP A 326 3.13 20.08 -28.28
C ASP A 326 3.13 19.46 -26.87
N HIS A 327 2.59 20.22 -25.91
CA HIS A 327 2.48 19.86 -24.50
C HIS A 327 3.82 19.61 -23.79
N PHE A 328 4.92 20.26 -24.20
CA PHE A 328 6.24 20.04 -23.59
C PHE A 328 6.27 20.25 -22.06
N ALA A 329 5.50 21.21 -21.54
CA ALA A 329 5.44 21.48 -20.10
C ALA A 329 4.73 20.33 -19.36
N GLU A 330 3.60 19.86 -19.89
CA GLU A 330 2.85 18.73 -19.33
C GLU A 330 3.64 17.41 -19.44
N ARG A 331 4.38 17.19 -20.53
CA ARG A 331 5.29 16.04 -20.66
C ARG A 331 6.37 16.07 -19.57
N GLY A 332 7.01 17.22 -19.36
CA GLY A 332 8.01 17.39 -18.31
C GLY A 332 7.43 17.14 -16.92
N TYR A 333 6.22 17.66 -16.66
CA TYR A 333 5.48 17.44 -15.42
C TYR A 333 5.28 15.95 -15.13
N PHE A 334 4.72 15.18 -16.06
CA PHE A 334 4.43 13.76 -15.83
C PHE A 334 5.69 12.89 -15.75
N ILE A 335 6.77 13.22 -16.48
CA ILE A 335 8.08 12.55 -16.32
C ILE A 335 8.59 12.74 -14.89
N VAL A 336 8.62 13.99 -14.40
CA VAL A 336 9.11 14.28 -13.06
C VAL A 336 8.21 13.65 -12.00
N LEU A 337 6.89 13.74 -12.16
CA LEU A 337 5.94 13.14 -11.23
C LEU A 337 6.14 11.62 -11.13
N CYS A 338 6.27 10.94 -12.28
CA CYS A 338 6.55 9.51 -12.34
C CYS A 338 7.90 9.19 -11.67
N ALA A 339 8.95 9.95 -11.97
CA ALA A 339 10.28 9.73 -11.42
C ALA A 339 10.31 9.92 -9.89
N VAL A 340 9.71 10.99 -9.38
CA VAL A 340 9.66 11.27 -7.93
C VAL A 340 9.01 10.13 -7.17
N TRP A 341 7.83 9.69 -7.61
CA TRP A 341 7.14 8.57 -6.98
C TRP A 341 7.90 7.26 -7.13
N PHE A 342 8.33 6.91 -8.35
CA PHE A 342 9.07 5.68 -8.60
C PHE A 342 10.34 5.58 -7.73
N LEU A 343 11.12 6.67 -7.66
CA LEU A 343 12.36 6.72 -6.89
C LEU A 343 12.11 6.62 -5.39
N VAL A 344 11.13 7.36 -4.85
CA VAL A 344 10.85 7.28 -3.41
C VAL A 344 10.32 5.91 -3.01
N PHE A 345 9.48 5.27 -3.85
CA PHE A 345 8.97 3.93 -3.54
C PHE A 345 10.00 2.84 -3.72
N THR A 346 10.89 2.96 -4.72
CA THR A 346 12.05 2.08 -4.85
C THR A 346 12.96 2.19 -3.64
N TRP A 347 13.23 3.41 -3.15
CA TRP A 347 14.00 3.65 -1.93
C TRP A 347 13.30 3.13 -0.67
N TRP A 348 11.98 3.33 -0.58
CA TRP A 348 11.19 2.93 0.57
C TRP A 348 11.16 1.40 0.70
N ASP A 349 10.61 0.72 -0.29
CA ASP A 349 10.59 -0.72 -0.41
C ASP A 349 10.34 -1.13 -1.87
N PRO A 350 11.37 -1.64 -2.58
CA PRO A 350 11.23 -1.97 -3.99
C PRO A 350 10.33 -3.19 -4.22
N THR A 351 9.99 -4.00 -3.21
CA THR A 351 9.25 -5.27 -3.37
C THR A 351 7.73 -5.13 -3.27
N VAL A 352 7.26 -3.98 -2.78
CA VAL A 352 5.85 -3.66 -2.54
C VAL A 352 5.23 -2.94 -3.75
N HIS A 353 4.53 -3.68 -4.63
CA HIS A 353 4.07 -3.09 -5.89
C HIS A 353 2.89 -2.09 -5.76
N LYS A 354 2.10 -2.16 -4.68
CA LYS A 354 0.98 -1.21 -4.46
C LYS A 354 1.41 0.24 -4.34
N PHE A 355 2.67 0.49 -3.97
CA PHE A 355 3.23 1.83 -3.95
C PHE A 355 3.26 2.47 -5.34
N TYR A 356 3.50 1.66 -6.37
CA TYR A 356 3.65 2.11 -7.76
C TYR A 356 2.33 2.47 -8.45
N ILE A 357 1.19 2.39 -7.76
CA ILE A 357 -0.10 2.88 -8.29
C ILE A 357 -0.04 4.38 -8.56
N HIS A 358 0.64 5.14 -7.70
CA HIS A 358 0.82 6.57 -7.91
C HIS A 358 1.63 6.84 -9.20
N SER A 359 2.79 6.22 -9.33
CA SER A 359 3.63 6.35 -10.54
C SER A 359 2.99 5.72 -11.78
N ALA A 360 2.12 4.73 -11.65
CA ALA A 360 1.39 4.12 -12.76
C ALA A 360 0.50 5.12 -13.51
N VAL A 361 -0.25 5.96 -12.78
CA VAL A 361 -1.10 6.97 -13.44
C VAL A 361 -0.24 7.98 -14.20
N ALA A 362 0.85 8.45 -13.59
CA ALA A 362 1.79 9.37 -14.26
C ALA A 362 2.44 8.71 -15.49
N PHE A 363 2.83 7.45 -15.38
CA PHE A 363 3.40 6.68 -16.49
C PHE A 363 2.42 6.51 -17.65
N LEU A 364 1.14 6.28 -17.37
CA LEU A 364 0.11 6.18 -18.41
C LEU A 364 -0.08 7.49 -19.19
N PHE A 365 0.12 8.65 -18.57
CA PHE A 365 0.20 9.93 -19.30
C PHE A 365 1.43 9.99 -20.22
N ILE A 366 2.60 9.53 -19.75
CA ILE A 366 3.83 9.48 -20.56
C ILE A 366 3.60 8.60 -21.81
N VAL A 367 2.99 7.43 -21.65
CA VAL A 367 2.62 6.54 -22.77
C VAL A 367 1.57 7.19 -23.66
N ALA A 368 0.55 7.83 -23.09
CA ALA A 368 -0.50 8.51 -23.87
C ALA A 368 0.06 9.61 -24.79
N PHE A 369 1.09 10.34 -24.36
CA PHE A 369 1.78 11.29 -25.23
C PHE A 369 2.49 10.63 -26.43
N VAL A 370 3.11 9.46 -26.23
CA VAL A 370 3.72 8.70 -27.34
C VAL A 370 2.66 8.24 -28.32
N VAL A 371 1.56 7.66 -27.80
CA VAL A 371 0.43 7.20 -28.60
C VAL A 371 -0.21 8.36 -29.37
N TYR A 372 -0.37 9.52 -28.73
CA TYR A 372 -0.88 10.74 -29.35
C TYR A 372 -0.02 11.20 -30.53
N ASP A 373 1.30 11.25 -30.37
CA ASP A 373 2.22 11.63 -31.43
C ASP A 373 2.18 10.62 -32.59
N ALA A 374 2.15 9.33 -32.28
CA ALA A 374 2.08 8.26 -33.27
C ALA A 374 0.78 8.32 -34.08
N ILE A 375 -0.36 8.48 -33.39
CA ILE A 375 -1.68 8.56 -33.99
C ILE A 375 -1.82 9.78 -34.91
N ARG A 376 -1.27 10.95 -34.52
CA ARG A 376 -1.25 12.15 -35.36
C ARG A 376 -0.46 11.97 -36.66
N GLY A 377 0.50 11.05 -36.70
CA GLY A 377 1.24 10.71 -37.90
C GLY A 377 0.43 9.92 -38.94
N ILE A 378 -0.72 9.34 -38.54
CA ILE A 378 -1.53 8.47 -39.41
C ILE A 378 -2.43 9.31 -40.32
N ARG A 379 -2.14 9.31 -41.62
CA ARG A 379 -2.92 10.07 -42.62
C ARG A 379 -4.04 9.28 -43.29
N SER A 380 -3.94 7.94 -43.29
CA SER A 380 -4.92 7.08 -43.97
C SER A 380 -6.11 6.73 -43.06
N PRO A 381 -7.37 6.73 -43.56
CA PRO A 381 -8.53 6.30 -42.79
C PRO A 381 -8.44 4.84 -42.30
N LEU A 382 -7.86 3.95 -43.11
CA LEU A 382 -7.63 2.54 -42.73
C LEU A 382 -6.65 2.44 -41.56
N GLY A 383 -5.50 3.12 -41.63
CA GLY A 383 -4.53 3.16 -40.54
C GLY A 383 -5.13 3.70 -39.24
N TRP A 384 -6.01 4.70 -39.31
CA TRP A 384 -6.71 5.23 -38.13
C TRP A 384 -7.60 4.16 -37.49
N ARG A 385 -8.41 3.46 -38.30
CA ARG A 385 -9.27 2.37 -37.82
C ARG A 385 -8.47 1.25 -37.18
N VAL A 386 -7.33 0.88 -37.76
CA VAL A 386 -6.41 -0.13 -37.22
C VAL A 386 -5.82 0.33 -35.89
N ALA A 387 -5.35 1.57 -35.79
CA ALA A 387 -4.79 2.11 -34.55
C ALA A 387 -5.83 2.15 -33.41
N VAL A 388 -7.06 2.60 -33.72
CA VAL A 388 -8.16 2.58 -32.74
C VAL A 388 -8.52 1.15 -32.35
N ALA A 389 -8.63 0.22 -33.31
CA ALA A 389 -8.93 -1.18 -33.01
C ALA A 389 -7.83 -1.83 -32.14
N ALA A 390 -6.56 -1.54 -32.42
CA ALA A 390 -5.43 -2.00 -31.61
C ALA A 390 -5.49 -1.42 -30.19
N LEU A 391 -5.78 -0.12 -30.04
CA LEU A 391 -5.93 0.51 -28.73
C LEU A 391 -7.08 -0.12 -27.93
N VAL A 392 -8.25 -0.31 -28.55
CA VAL A 392 -9.40 -0.98 -27.93
C VAL A 392 -9.05 -2.43 -27.55
N ALA A 393 -8.34 -3.16 -28.41
CA ALA A 393 -7.92 -4.53 -28.12
C ALA A 393 -6.94 -4.60 -26.94
N VAL A 394 -5.99 -3.66 -26.84
CA VAL A 394 -5.06 -3.58 -25.71
C VAL A 394 -5.80 -3.28 -24.40
N ILE A 395 -6.73 -2.33 -24.42
CA ILE A 395 -7.56 -1.99 -23.24
C ILE A 395 -8.41 -3.20 -22.83
N GLY A 396 -9.06 -3.85 -23.79
CA GLY A 396 -9.88 -5.04 -23.55
C GLY A 396 -9.05 -6.20 -23.01
N ALA A 397 -7.85 -6.43 -23.53
CA ALA A 397 -6.93 -7.46 -23.05
C ALA A 397 -6.46 -7.16 -21.61
N LEU A 398 -6.06 -5.91 -21.32
CA LEU A 398 -5.69 -5.49 -19.96
C LEU A 398 -6.84 -5.68 -18.97
N GLY A 399 -8.05 -5.24 -19.33
CA GLY A 399 -9.24 -5.42 -18.51
C GLY A 399 -9.58 -6.90 -18.29
N ALA A 400 -9.50 -7.74 -19.34
CA ALA A 400 -9.74 -9.17 -19.23
C ALA A 400 -8.71 -9.86 -18.32
N LEU A 401 -7.41 -9.57 -18.51
CA LEU A 401 -6.33 -10.11 -17.69
C LEU A 401 -6.52 -9.73 -16.22
N ASN A 402 -6.72 -8.44 -15.94
CA ASN A 402 -6.85 -7.94 -14.56
C ASN A 402 -8.17 -8.35 -13.90
N SER A 403 -9.23 -8.62 -14.68
CA SER A 403 -10.50 -9.12 -14.13
C SER A 403 -10.36 -10.49 -13.44
N PHE A 404 -9.34 -11.27 -13.78
CA PHE A 404 -9.06 -12.54 -13.11
C PHE A 404 -8.78 -12.33 -11.62
N SER A 405 -7.89 -11.39 -11.26
CA SER A 405 -7.58 -11.03 -9.87
C SER A 405 -8.83 -10.61 -9.11
N ILE A 406 -9.64 -9.74 -9.72
CA ILE A 406 -10.86 -9.22 -9.11
C ILE A 406 -11.89 -10.32 -8.86
N ARG A 407 -12.09 -11.21 -9.85
CA ARG A 407 -12.98 -12.37 -9.71
C ARG A 407 -12.48 -13.32 -8.62
N GLU A 408 -11.17 -13.52 -8.52
CA GLU A 408 -10.57 -14.36 -7.49
C GLU A 408 -10.79 -13.79 -6.08
N LEU A 409 -10.67 -12.47 -5.92
CA LEU A 409 -10.96 -11.78 -4.67
C LEU A 409 -12.47 -11.72 -4.34
N ALA A 410 -13.35 -11.90 -5.33
CA ALA A 410 -14.79 -11.93 -5.14
C ALA A 410 -15.32 -13.31 -4.69
N ARG A 411 -14.50 -14.39 -4.76
CA ARG A 411 -14.95 -15.77 -4.48
C ARG A 411 -15.21 -16.06 -3.01
N SER A 412 -14.45 -15.45 -2.11
CA SER A 412 -14.54 -15.71 -0.67
C SER A 412 -13.98 -14.53 0.13
N LYS A 413 -14.14 -14.56 1.45
CA LYS A 413 -13.49 -13.60 2.37
C LYS A 413 -11.97 -13.79 2.52
N GLY A 414 -11.40 -14.81 1.86
CA GLY A 414 -9.97 -15.11 1.84
C GLY A 414 -9.50 -16.14 2.87
N PRO A 415 -8.27 -16.67 2.68
CA PRO A 415 -7.68 -17.69 3.54
C PRO A 415 -7.45 -17.18 4.97
N PHE A 416 -7.07 -15.92 5.15
CA PHE A 416 -6.81 -15.35 6.47
C PHE A 416 -8.06 -15.27 7.36
N VAL A 417 -9.25 -15.19 6.76
CA VAL A 417 -10.50 -15.26 7.53
C VAL A 417 -10.79 -16.69 7.97
N ALA A 418 -10.47 -17.69 7.14
CA ALA A 418 -10.58 -19.09 7.51
C ALA A 418 -9.55 -19.47 8.60
N GLU A 419 -8.32 -18.97 8.50
CA GLU A 419 -7.28 -19.14 9.51
C GLU A 419 -7.64 -18.45 10.82
N ALA A 420 -8.19 -17.22 10.76
CA ALA A 420 -8.71 -16.54 11.95
C ALA A 420 -9.88 -17.32 12.58
N ALA A 421 -10.76 -17.94 11.79
CA ALA A 421 -11.80 -18.83 12.32
C ALA A 421 -11.19 -19.99 13.10
N ARG A 422 -10.13 -20.60 12.56
CA ARG A 422 -9.42 -21.71 13.20
C ARG A 422 -8.72 -21.27 14.50
N LEU A 423 -8.11 -20.08 14.51
CA LEU A 423 -7.55 -19.48 15.72
C LEU A 423 -8.62 -19.29 16.81
N VAL A 424 -9.82 -18.82 16.45
CA VAL A 424 -10.93 -18.66 17.41
C VAL A 424 -11.41 -20.01 17.94
N GLU A 425 -11.48 -21.04 17.08
CA GLU A 425 -11.91 -22.38 17.47
C GLU A 425 -10.93 -23.06 18.45
N LEU A 426 -9.62 -22.89 18.23
CA LEU A 426 -8.58 -23.55 19.01
C LEU A 426 -8.14 -22.77 20.27
N SER A 427 -8.39 -21.46 20.31
CA SER A 427 -7.98 -20.62 21.44
C SER A 427 -9.09 -20.54 22.50
N PRO A 428 -8.75 -20.76 23.79
CA PRO A 428 -9.69 -20.47 24.87
C PRO A 428 -10.19 -19.01 24.79
N PRO A 429 -11.47 -18.73 25.13
CA PRO A 429 -12.05 -17.39 25.05
C PRO A 429 -11.29 -16.33 25.85
N GLU A 430 -10.72 -16.73 26.98
CA GLU A 430 -9.96 -15.88 27.90
C GLU A 430 -8.52 -15.64 27.44
N CYS A 431 -7.97 -16.45 26.53
CA CYS A 431 -6.59 -16.25 26.10
C CYS A 431 -6.47 -15.09 25.10
N ARG A 432 -5.44 -14.29 25.31
CA ARG A 432 -5.00 -13.29 24.35
C ARG A 432 -4.32 -13.98 23.17
N ILE A 433 -4.77 -13.67 21.95
CA ILE A 433 -4.21 -14.27 20.72
C ILE A 433 -3.06 -13.43 20.20
N TYR A 434 -1.85 -13.99 20.17
CA TYR A 434 -0.68 -13.37 19.58
C TYR A 434 -0.52 -13.83 18.13
N SER A 435 -0.61 -12.89 17.19
CA SER A 435 -0.57 -13.21 15.77
C SER A 435 -0.06 -12.07 14.90
N VAL A 436 -0.01 -12.29 13.58
CA VAL A 436 0.33 -11.28 12.59
C VAL A 436 -0.87 -10.44 12.18
N GLY A 437 -0.62 -9.22 11.70
CA GLY A 437 -1.67 -8.25 11.36
C GLY A 437 -2.72 -8.75 10.35
N GLN A 438 -2.38 -9.73 9.50
CA GLN A 438 -3.31 -10.37 8.56
C GLN A 438 -4.39 -11.20 9.27
N HIS A 439 -4.12 -11.77 10.45
CA HIS A 439 -5.10 -12.49 11.26
C HIS A 439 -5.83 -11.56 12.23
N LEU A 440 -5.14 -10.57 12.80
CA LEU A 440 -5.72 -9.68 13.80
C LEU A 440 -6.93 -8.91 13.25
N GLY A 441 -6.83 -8.39 12.03
CA GLY A 441 -7.95 -7.72 11.37
C GLY A 441 -9.19 -8.63 11.31
N PRO A 442 -9.11 -9.82 10.68
CA PRO A 442 -10.20 -10.78 10.65
C PRO A 442 -10.73 -11.22 12.01
N LEU A 443 -9.86 -11.53 12.97
CA LEU A 443 -10.22 -11.90 14.36
C LEU A 443 -11.14 -10.86 14.98
N ARG A 444 -10.76 -9.59 14.83
CA ARG A 444 -11.50 -8.45 15.37
C ARG A 444 -12.78 -8.15 14.59
N THR A 445 -12.71 -8.13 13.26
CA THR A 445 -13.80 -7.69 12.38
C THR A 445 -14.88 -8.73 12.20
N TYR A 446 -14.53 -10.02 12.09
CA TYR A 446 -15.48 -11.09 11.78
C TYR A 446 -15.83 -11.97 12.99
N PHE A 447 -14.96 -12.05 14.00
CA PHE A 447 -15.15 -12.95 15.15
C PHE A 447 -15.24 -12.22 16.49
N GLY A 448 -15.08 -10.89 16.52
CA GLY A 448 -15.20 -10.09 17.75
C GLY A 448 -14.10 -10.38 18.79
N ARG A 449 -13.03 -11.11 18.44
CA ARG A 449 -11.88 -11.32 19.32
C ARG A 449 -11.01 -10.07 19.30
N GLN A 450 -11.12 -9.26 20.35
CA GLN A 450 -10.35 -8.01 20.53
C GLN A 450 -9.15 -8.17 21.46
N ASP A 451 -9.14 -9.21 22.29
CA ASP A 451 -7.99 -9.53 23.13
C ASP A 451 -6.93 -10.26 22.30
N ASP A 452 -6.21 -9.47 21.53
CA ASP A 452 -5.19 -9.93 20.61
C ASP A 452 -3.98 -8.99 20.62
N TYR A 453 -2.84 -9.52 20.21
CA TYR A 453 -1.57 -8.81 20.25
C TYR A 453 -0.75 -9.06 18.99
N PHE A 454 -0.13 -7.99 18.49
CA PHE A 454 0.69 -8.06 17.29
C PHE A 454 2.07 -8.61 17.61
N ILE A 455 2.35 -9.85 17.22
CA ILE A 455 3.54 -10.63 17.61
C ILE A 455 4.87 -9.89 17.34
N LEU A 456 4.98 -9.11 16.26
CA LEU A 456 6.19 -8.32 16.01
C LEU A 456 6.45 -7.22 17.06
N ARG A 457 5.41 -6.72 17.74
CA ARG A 457 5.62 -5.81 18.87
C ARG A 457 6.30 -6.53 20.02
N LEU A 458 6.05 -7.82 20.22
CA LEU A 458 6.69 -8.63 21.26
C LEU A 458 8.19 -8.77 20.97
N GLU A 459 8.57 -9.09 19.73
CA GLU A 459 9.98 -9.14 19.30
C GLU A 459 10.67 -7.77 19.51
N ARG A 460 9.98 -6.66 19.20
CA ARG A 460 10.51 -5.31 19.44
C ARG A 460 10.65 -4.98 20.93
N GLU A 461 9.67 -5.35 21.74
CA GLU A 461 9.76 -5.16 23.18
C GLU A 461 10.94 -5.95 23.76
N PHE A 462 11.15 -7.18 23.31
CA PHE A 462 12.34 -7.97 23.68
C PHE A 462 13.64 -7.24 23.30
N TYR A 463 13.76 -6.74 22.08
CA TYR A 463 14.90 -5.94 21.64
C TYR A 463 15.13 -4.70 22.52
N ASN A 464 14.08 -3.95 22.82
CA ASN A 464 14.19 -2.72 23.62
C ASN A 464 14.69 -3.04 25.04
N VAL A 465 14.14 -4.08 25.65
CA VAL A 465 14.42 -4.45 27.04
C VAL A 465 15.85 -4.94 27.19
N THR A 466 16.30 -5.80 26.29
CA THR A 466 17.69 -6.30 26.24
C THR A 466 18.69 -5.20 25.89
N SER A 467 18.27 -4.20 25.12
CA SER A 467 19.07 -3.00 24.83
C SER A 467 19.07 -1.95 25.94
N GLY A 468 18.50 -2.24 27.11
CA GLY A 468 18.48 -1.34 28.27
C GLY A 468 17.44 -0.21 28.20
N VAL A 469 16.51 -0.27 27.24
CA VAL A 469 15.39 0.69 27.15
C VAL A 469 14.28 0.23 28.10
N GLN A 470 14.02 1.02 29.13
CA GLN A 470 12.95 0.78 30.08
C GLN A 470 11.59 0.74 29.35
N PRO A 471 10.79 -0.33 29.49
CA PRO A 471 9.45 -0.38 28.91
C PRO A 471 8.55 0.67 29.56
N ARG A 472 7.70 1.34 28.76
CA ARG A 472 6.73 2.32 29.28
C ARG A 472 5.72 1.71 30.26
N ASN A 473 5.47 0.40 30.18
CA ASN A 473 4.60 -0.34 31.10
C ASN A 473 5.39 -1.47 31.79
N PRO A 474 5.56 -1.45 33.12
CA PRO A 474 6.36 -2.44 33.84
C PRO A 474 5.65 -3.80 34.01
N SER A 475 4.33 -3.89 33.86
CA SER A 475 3.55 -5.13 34.05
C SER A 475 3.25 -5.81 32.70
N ARG A 476 4.29 -6.34 32.06
CA ARG A 476 4.31 -6.70 30.63
C ARG A 476 3.23 -7.72 30.18
N PHE A 477 2.84 -8.63 31.07
CA PHE A 477 1.80 -9.65 30.84
C PHE A 477 0.75 -9.72 31.97
N ALA A 478 0.74 -8.76 32.90
CA ALA A 478 0.05 -8.93 34.20
C ALA A 478 -1.48 -9.03 34.11
N ASP A 479 -2.08 -8.49 33.05
CA ASP A 479 -3.52 -8.54 32.81
C ASP A 479 -3.94 -9.71 31.90
N GLU A 480 -2.99 -10.53 31.44
CA GLU A 480 -3.27 -11.65 30.55
C GLU A 480 -3.49 -12.93 31.38
N PRO A 481 -4.64 -13.61 31.28
CA PRO A 481 -4.85 -14.88 31.99
C PRO A 481 -4.14 -16.05 31.28
N CYS A 482 -4.01 -15.98 29.96
CA CYS A 482 -3.20 -16.88 29.15
C CYS A 482 -2.88 -16.24 27.80
N THR A 483 -1.82 -16.73 27.15
CA THR A 483 -1.40 -16.32 25.81
C THR A 483 -1.56 -17.49 24.85
N PHE A 484 -2.18 -17.28 23.69
CA PHE A 484 -2.27 -18.25 22.59
C PHE A 484 -1.44 -17.77 21.40
N VAL A 485 -0.46 -18.56 20.96
CA VAL A 485 0.48 -18.16 19.90
C VAL A 485 0.81 -19.34 18.98
N MET A 486 1.07 -19.08 17.69
CA MET A 486 1.55 -20.13 16.79
C MET A 486 2.98 -20.54 17.15
N LEU A 487 3.23 -21.84 17.17
CA LEU A 487 4.52 -22.44 17.55
C LEU A 487 5.68 -21.90 16.70
N GLY A 488 5.46 -21.67 15.41
CA GLY A 488 6.45 -21.11 14.50
C GLY A 488 7.04 -19.77 14.96
N TRP A 489 6.27 -18.90 15.64
CA TRP A 489 6.77 -17.62 16.17
C TRP A 489 7.70 -17.78 17.38
N LEU A 490 7.68 -18.95 18.02
CA LEU A 490 8.57 -19.30 19.12
C LEU A 490 9.68 -20.25 18.70
N SER A 491 9.86 -20.49 17.40
CA SER A 491 10.88 -21.41 16.88
C SER A 491 12.29 -20.78 16.85
N PRO A 492 13.35 -21.59 16.96
CA PRO A 492 14.73 -21.12 16.77
C PRO A 492 14.92 -20.46 15.40
N GLN A 493 14.29 -21.01 14.35
CA GLN A 493 14.43 -20.50 12.99
C GLN A 493 13.79 -19.11 12.81
N GLN A 494 12.71 -18.84 13.54
CA GLN A 494 12.12 -17.50 13.57
C GLN A 494 13.07 -16.51 14.27
N PHE A 495 13.66 -16.89 15.40
CA PHE A 495 14.62 -16.05 16.11
C PHE A 495 15.86 -15.73 15.25
N GLU A 496 16.44 -16.74 14.60
CA GLU A 496 17.56 -16.57 13.67
C GLU A 496 17.21 -15.61 12.53
N ARG A 497 15.98 -15.71 12.01
CA ARG A 497 15.49 -14.87 10.92
C ARG A 497 15.31 -13.42 11.33
N THR A 498 14.68 -13.13 12.48
CA THR A 498 14.22 -11.78 12.80
C THR A 498 15.09 -11.04 13.81
N MET A 499 15.70 -11.75 14.76
CA MET A 499 16.32 -11.13 15.94
C MET A 499 17.84 -11.36 16.01
N ALA A 500 18.35 -12.55 15.69
CA ALA A 500 19.75 -12.92 15.90
C ALA A 500 20.75 -11.93 15.26
N ARG A 501 20.43 -11.41 14.07
CA ARG A 501 21.30 -10.43 13.37
C ARG A 501 21.41 -9.07 14.07
N TYR A 502 20.45 -8.73 14.94
CA TYR A 502 20.37 -7.45 15.64
C TYR A 502 20.74 -7.56 17.12
N MET A 503 20.77 -8.78 17.65
CA MET A 503 20.99 -9.08 19.05
C MET A 503 22.01 -10.22 19.18
N PRO A 504 23.28 -9.99 18.77
CA PRO A 504 24.29 -11.05 18.69
C PRO A 504 24.62 -11.66 20.06
N ASP A 505 24.36 -10.93 21.15
CA ASP A 505 24.61 -11.35 22.52
C ASP A 505 23.41 -12.05 23.17
N GLN A 506 22.33 -12.29 22.43
CA GLN A 506 21.11 -12.94 22.93
C GLN A 506 20.88 -14.24 22.18
N THR A 507 20.39 -15.26 22.88
CA THR A 507 20.05 -16.55 22.29
C THR A 507 18.55 -16.71 22.09
N TRP A 508 18.16 -17.76 21.36
CA TRP A 508 16.75 -18.11 21.22
C TRP A 508 16.12 -18.48 22.58
N GLU A 509 16.89 -19.13 23.45
CA GLU A 509 16.47 -19.45 24.82
C GLU A 509 16.19 -18.19 25.64
N ASP A 510 16.96 -17.11 25.46
CA ASP A 510 16.69 -15.82 26.11
C ASP A 510 15.35 -15.23 25.65
N TYR A 511 15.06 -15.31 24.35
CA TYR A 511 13.78 -14.89 23.79
C TYR A 511 12.61 -15.74 24.35
N VAL A 512 12.76 -17.06 24.39
CA VAL A 512 11.73 -17.94 24.97
C VAL A 512 11.54 -17.63 26.45
N ALA A 513 12.61 -17.51 27.24
CA ALA A 513 12.54 -17.16 28.65
C ALA A 513 11.82 -15.82 28.86
N TYR A 514 12.07 -14.84 28.00
CA TYR A 514 11.35 -13.57 27.98
C TYR A 514 9.85 -13.75 27.72
N VAL A 515 9.47 -14.51 26.70
CA VAL A 515 8.06 -14.75 26.36
C VAL A 515 7.34 -15.51 27.47
N LEU A 516 8.02 -16.42 28.16
CA LEU A 516 7.50 -17.19 29.30
C LEU A 516 7.53 -16.43 30.64
N ASP A 517 7.85 -15.13 30.62
CA ASP A 517 7.94 -14.26 31.80
C ASP A 517 8.85 -14.83 32.91
N ALA A 518 10.03 -15.30 32.50
CA ALA A 518 11.01 -15.89 33.38
C ALA A 518 11.49 -14.91 34.46
N GLN A 519 11.41 -15.34 35.72
CA GLN A 519 11.89 -14.59 36.88
C GLN A 519 12.90 -15.40 37.68
N PRO A 520 14.00 -14.81 38.18
CA PRO A 520 14.94 -15.51 39.03
C PRO A 520 14.25 -16.03 40.31
N THR A 521 14.53 -17.27 40.70
CA THR A 521 14.08 -17.81 41.99
C THR A 521 15.14 -17.56 43.07
N SER A 522 14.71 -17.52 44.33
CA SER A 522 15.60 -17.44 45.49
C SER A 522 16.54 -18.65 45.63
N THR A 523 16.24 -19.75 44.94
CA THR A 523 16.97 -21.02 44.99
C THR A 523 17.97 -21.20 43.84
N GLY A 524 18.15 -20.21 42.96
CA GLY A 524 19.16 -20.26 41.89
C GLY A 524 18.70 -20.89 40.57
N GLY A 525 17.43 -20.69 40.18
CA GLY A 525 16.87 -21.07 38.88
C GLY A 525 15.88 -20.03 38.34
N LEU A 526 14.97 -20.44 37.45
CA LEU A 526 13.94 -19.57 36.88
C LEU A 526 12.54 -20.06 37.25
N SER A 527 11.64 -19.13 37.55
CA SER A 527 10.20 -19.34 37.60
C SER A 527 9.59 -18.84 36.30
N ILE A 528 8.91 -19.73 35.57
CA ILE A 528 8.32 -19.46 34.26
C ILE A 528 6.83 -19.79 34.23
N ASN A 529 6.10 -19.21 33.28
CA ASN A 529 4.76 -19.67 32.95
C ASN A 529 4.82 -21.01 32.19
N PRO A 530 4.04 -22.04 32.59
CA PRO A 530 4.04 -23.33 31.91
C PRO A 530 3.34 -23.23 30.54
N VAL A 531 3.73 -24.13 29.64
CA VAL A 531 3.20 -24.19 28.28
C VAL A 531 2.43 -25.48 28.01
N THR A 532 1.38 -25.37 27.21
CA THR A 532 0.62 -26.49 26.65
C THR A 532 0.69 -26.42 25.13
N ILE A 533 1.12 -27.49 24.50
CA ILE A 533 1.14 -27.60 23.04
C ILE A 533 -0.25 -28.00 22.56
N VAL A 534 -0.81 -27.23 21.65
CA VAL A 534 -2.13 -27.46 21.05
C VAL A 534 -1.95 -27.97 19.63
N ALA A 535 -2.58 -29.11 19.36
CA ALA A 535 -2.61 -29.72 18.04
C ALA A 535 -3.78 -29.19 17.21
N ASP A 536 -3.57 -29.10 15.90
CA ASP A 536 -4.57 -28.81 14.89
C ASP A 536 -4.60 -29.97 13.89
N GLY A 537 -5.58 -30.85 14.06
CA GLY A 537 -5.53 -32.18 13.45
C GLY A 537 -4.37 -32.97 14.04
N ASP A 538 -3.52 -33.53 13.18
CA ASP A 538 -2.35 -34.28 13.65
C ASP A 538 -1.18 -33.36 14.05
N ASP A 539 -1.17 -32.08 13.67
CA ASP A 539 0.01 -31.20 13.76
C ASP A 539 0.05 -30.37 15.04
N ALA A 540 1.16 -30.41 15.78
CA ALA A 540 1.43 -29.45 16.86
C ALA A 540 1.71 -28.06 16.26
N ARG A 541 0.77 -27.12 16.43
CA ARG A 541 0.83 -25.82 15.74
C ARG A 541 0.73 -24.60 16.64
N TYR A 542 0.17 -24.76 17.83
CA TYR A 542 -0.06 -23.62 18.72
C TYR A 542 0.44 -23.93 20.12
N VAL A 543 0.66 -22.86 20.88
CA VAL A 543 1.15 -22.89 22.25
C VAL A 543 0.20 -22.04 23.09
N ILE A 544 -0.30 -22.62 24.17
CA ILE A 544 -0.94 -21.88 25.26
C ILE A 544 0.10 -21.68 26.35
N ILE A 545 0.33 -20.44 26.75
CA ILE A 545 1.14 -20.08 27.91
C ILE A 545 0.17 -19.70 29.03
N ASP A 546 0.14 -20.48 30.12
CA ASP A 546 -0.71 -20.17 31.27
C ASP A 546 -0.05 -19.09 32.13
N ARG A 547 -0.63 -17.90 32.13
CA ARG A 547 -0.09 -16.73 32.85
C ARG A 547 -0.44 -16.73 34.34
N ARG A 548 -1.37 -17.58 34.78
CA ARG A 548 -1.81 -17.69 36.18
C ARG A 548 -0.98 -18.66 37.00
N SER A 549 -0.32 -19.60 36.32
CA SER A 549 0.53 -20.61 36.96
C SER A 549 2.01 -20.31 36.74
N ARG A 550 2.83 -20.77 37.68
CA ARG A 550 4.29 -20.68 37.58
C ARG A 550 4.93 -22.01 38.00
N ILE A 551 5.91 -22.45 37.23
CA ILE A 551 6.74 -23.64 37.51
C ILE A 551 8.20 -23.23 37.65
N SER A 552 8.99 -24.04 38.37
CA SER A 552 10.44 -23.81 38.51
C SER A 552 11.21 -24.67 37.52
N VAL A 553 12.20 -24.06 36.86
CA VAL A 553 13.14 -24.70 35.93
C VAL A 553 14.56 -24.28 36.26
N ALA A 554 15.55 -25.07 35.83
CA ALA A 554 16.95 -24.82 36.14
C ALA A 554 17.48 -23.54 35.48
N ASP A 555 17.21 -23.37 34.18
CA ASP A 555 17.73 -22.28 33.35
C ASP A 555 16.84 -22.02 32.13
N ALA A 556 17.26 -21.09 31.26
CA ALA A 556 16.54 -20.74 30.03
C ALA A 556 16.50 -21.90 29.01
N ALA A 557 17.52 -22.76 28.98
CA ALA A 557 17.54 -23.92 28.09
C ALA A 557 16.49 -24.96 28.49
N ALA A 558 16.32 -25.19 29.80
CA ALA A 558 15.27 -26.04 30.37
C ALA A 558 13.87 -25.43 30.13
N ALA A 559 13.74 -24.09 30.19
CA ALA A 559 12.50 -23.39 29.86
C ALA A 559 12.09 -23.60 28.39
N ALA A 560 13.05 -23.60 27.47
CA ALA A 560 12.81 -23.71 26.03
C ALA A 560 12.61 -25.15 25.53
N GLU A 561 13.01 -26.16 26.31
CA GLU A 561 13.00 -27.56 25.89
C GLU A 561 11.63 -28.12 25.46
N PRO A 562 10.49 -27.80 26.10
CA PRO A 562 9.18 -28.24 25.62
C PRO A 562 8.86 -27.69 24.22
N LEU A 563 9.24 -26.45 23.94
CA LEU A 563 9.03 -25.81 22.63
C LEU A 563 9.99 -26.38 21.58
N ARG A 564 11.25 -26.63 21.96
CA ARG A 564 12.26 -27.26 21.09
C ARG A 564 11.75 -28.59 20.55
N ARG A 565 11.30 -29.48 21.44
CA ARG A 565 10.73 -30.79 21.06
C ARG A 565 9.48 -30.69 20.19
N ALA A 566 8.60 -29.73 20.47
CA ALA A 566 7.40 -29.50 19.66
C ALA A 566 7.77 -29.02 18.25
N VAL A 567 8.73 -28.11 18.12
CA VAL A 567 9.24 -27.62 16.83
C VAL A 567 9.90 -28.77 16.05
N GLU A 568 10.77 -29.55 16.67
CA GLU A 568 11.43 -30.71 16.04
C GLU A 568 10.41 -31.75 15.56
N ALA A 569 9.39 -32.05 16.37
CA ALA A 569 8.33 -32.97 16.00
C ALA A 569 7.49 -32.46 14.82
N ALA A 570 7.20 -31.15 14.78
CA ALA A 570 6.52 -30.53 13.65
C ALA A 570 7.38 -30.57 12.38
N LEU A 571 8.68 -30.31 12.48
CA LEU A 571 9.61 -30.33 11.35
C LEU A 571 9.91 -31.72 10.81
N ALA A 572 9.89 -32.75 11.66
CA ALA A 572 10.09 -34.14 11.23
C ALA A 572 9.06 -34.61 10.19
N ARG A 573 7.88 -33.97 10.14
CA ARG A 573 6.82 -34.26 9.17
C ARG A 573 7.04 -33.62 7.81
N PHE A 574 7.95 -32.67 7.73
CA PHE A 574 8.37 -32.02 6.50
C PHE A 574 9.87 -32.25 6.31
N PRO A 575 10.33 -33.47 5.95
CA PRO A 575 11.75 -33.76 5.76
C PRO A 575 12.39 -32.84 4.71
N GLU A 576 11.61 -32.44 3.70
CA GLU A 576 12.03 -31.46 2.70
C GLU A 576 12.25 -30.07 3.30
N ALA A 577 11.49 -29.69 4.34
CA ALA A 577 11.65 -28.41 5.03
C ALA A 577 12.99 -28.31 5.77
N GLN A 578 13.57 -29.43 6.23
CA GLN A 578 14.87 -29.44 6.90
C GLN A 578 16.03 -29.04 5.98
N GLN A 579 15.85 -29.14 4.66
CA GLN A 579 16.81 -28.67 3.67
C GLN A 579 16.59 -27.21 3.27
N LEU A 580 15.51 -26.58 3.75
CA LEU A 580 15.16 -25.21 3.44
C LEU A 580 15.88 -24.24 4.38
N THR A 581 16.07 -23.00 3.92
CA THR A 581 16.59 -21.91 4.76
C THR A 581 15.73 -21.73 6.02
N PRO A 582 16.28 -21.29 7.17
CA PRO A 582 15.54 -21.03 8.42
C PRO A 582 14.25 -20.22 8.20
N ARG A 583 14.27 -19.33 7.23
CA ARG A 583 13.13 -18.49 6.84
C ARG A 583 11.93 -19.27 6.27
N LEU A 584 12.17 -20.28 5.44
CA LEU A 584 11.11 -21.15 4.90
C LEU A 584 10.59 -22.08 5.99
N VAL A 585 11.48 -22.60 6.83
CA VAL A 585 11.15 -23.44 7.99
C VAL A 585 10.19 -22.71 8.94
N SER A 586 10.50 -21.47 9.31
CA SER A 586 9.61 -20.60 10.11
C SER A 586 8.25 -20.41 9.42
N GLY A 587 8.21 -20.25 8.10
CA GLY A 587 6.97 -20.17 7.31
C GLY A 587 6.12 -21.43 7.42
N VAL A 588 6.71 -22.62 7.26
CA VAL A 588 6.01 -23.92 7.39
C VAL A 588 5.44 -24.12 8.80
N LEU A 589 6.16 -23.66 9.83
CA LEU A 589 5.72 -23.76 11.23
C LEU A 589 4.69 -22.70 11.62
N SER A 590 4.54 -21.64 10.83
CA SER A 590 3.62 -20.53 11.12
C SER A 590 2.37 -20.55 10.25
N VAL A 591 2.40 -21.26 9.12
CA VAL A 591 1.30 -21.37 8.14
C VAL A 591 1.31 -22.79 7.54
N PRO A 592 0.17 -23.48 7.38
CA PRO A 592 0.13 -24.74 6.63
C PRO A 592 0.81 -24.61 5.25
N TRP A 593 1.49 -25.66 4.75
CA TRP A 593 2.18 -25.62 3.44
C TRP A 593 1.23 -25.25 2.27
N THR A 594 -0.01 -25.76 2.30
CA THR A 594 -1.09 -25.38 1.36
C THR A 594 -1.51 -23.91 1.54
N GLY A 595 -1.41 -23.38 2.76
CA GLY A 595 -1.55 -21.97 3.07
C GLY A 595 -0.36 -21.13 2.59
N PHE A 596 0.88 -21.65 2.59
CA PHE A 596 2.07 -20.90 2.17
C PHE A 596 2.02 -20.49 0.69
N GLU A 597 1.67 -21.40 -0.22
CA GLU A 597 1.46 -21.08 -1.64
C GLU A 597 0.28 -20.11 -1.82
N THR A 598 -0.78 -20.29 -1.03
CA THR A 598 -1.95 -19.41 -1.06
C THR A 598 -1.60 -18.00 -0.58
N VAL A 599 -0.85 -17.86 0.51
CA VAL A 599 -0.38 -16.59 1.07
C VAL A 599 0.55 -15.90 0.08
N TYR A 600 1.52 -16.61 -0.52
CA TYR A 600 2.42 -16.06 -1.52
C TYR A 600 1.66 -15.52 -2.75
N ASN A 601 0.66 -16.27 -3.23
CA ASN A 601 -0.17 -15.84 -4.35
C ASN A 601 -1.06 -14.64 -3.98
N ARG A 602 -1.64 -14.60 -2.77
CA ARG A 602 -2.45 -13.47 -2.29
C ARG A 602 -1.61 -12.22 -2.03
N GLU A 603 -0.39 -12.37 -1.51
CA GLU A 603 0.59 -11.30 -1.35
C GLU A 603 0.88 -10.59 -2.67
N ARG A 604 0.98 -11.33 -3.77
CA ARG A 604 1.10 -10.76 -5.12
C ARG A 604 -0.23 -10.27 -5.74
N LEU A 605 -1.40 -10.66 -5.26
CA LEU A 605 -2.66 -10.01 -5.65
C LEU A 605 -2.81 -8.64 -4.99
N PHE A 606 -2.50 -8.55 -3.70
CA PHE A 606 -2.65 -7.32 -2.92
C PHE A 606 -1.39 -6.46 -2.86
N GLY A 607 -0.26 -6.90 -3.41
CA GLY A 607 1.00 -6.14 -3.40
C GLY A 607 1.63 -5.95 -2.03
N TYR A 608 1.57 -6.98 -1.20
CA TYR A 608 2.30 -7.07 0.07
C TYR A 608 3.44 -8.07 -0.05
N SER A 609 4.53 -7.84 0.68
CA SER A 609 5.43 -8.89 1.15
C SER A 609 5.48 -8.80 2.67
N TRP A 610 5.01 -9.82 3.40
CA TRP A 610 5.34 -9.95 4.81
C TRP A 610 6.59 -10.81 4.95
N GLY A 611 7.74 -10.12 4.91
CA GLY A 611 9.06 -10.70 5.08
C GLY A 611 9.69 -11.09 3.75
N ASP A 612 10.84 -10.50 3.44
CA ASP A 612 11.16 -10.13 2.07
C ASP A 612 12.25 -10.98 1.37
N GLU A 613 12.21 -12.31 1.46
CA GLU A 613 13.19 -13.17 0.76
C GLU A 613 12.61 -14.46 0.14
N ALA A 614 11.29 -14.66 0.10
CA ALA A 614 10.74 -15.92 -0.45
C ALA A 614 11.09 -15.99 -1.95
N ARG A 615 11.20 -14.80 -2.56
CA ARG A 615 11.70 -14.57 -3.91
C ARG A 615 13.18 -14.93 -4.13
N ARG A 616 14.04 -14.99 -3.10
CA ARG A 616 15.49 -15.22 -3.28
C ARG A 616 15.91 -16.68 -3.27
N VAL A 617 15.13 -17.57 -2.66
CA VAL A 617 15.50 -18.99 -2.48
C VAL A 617 14.95 -19.87 -3.60
N VAL A 618 13.73 -19.62 -4.09
CA VAL A 618 13.15 -20.40 -5.20
C VAL A 618 13.97 -20.23 -6.50
N ASN A 619 14.60 -19.08 -6.71
CA ASN A 619 15.48 -18.82 -7.87
C ASN A 619 16.95 -19.26 -7.69
N ARG A 620 17.31 -19.92 -6.58
CA ARG A 620 18.69 -20.42 -6.35
C ARG A 620 18.86 -21.93 -6.46
N HIS A 621 17.80 -22.67 -6.76
CA HIS A 621 17.93 -24.06 -7.22
C HIS A 621 17.74 -24.12 -8.74
N PRO A 622 18.82 -24.08 -9.54
CA PRO A 622 18.77 -24.83 -10.78
C PRO A 622 18.66 -26.31 -10.40
N ARG A 623 17.64 -26.99 -10.91
CA ARG A 623 17.74 -28.44 -11.07
C ARG A 623 18.88 -28.77 -12.02
#